data_AF-A0A2N0FYC8-F1
#
_entry.id   AF-A0A2N0FYC8-F1
#
_cell.length_a   1.000
_cell.length_b   1.000
_cell.length_c   1.000
_cell.angle_alpha   90.00
_cell.angle_beta   90.00
_cell.angle_gamma   90.00
#
_symmetry.space_group_name_H-M   'P 1'
#
loop_
_entity.id
_entity.type
_entity.pdbx_description
1 polymer ?
#
loop_
_entity_poly.entity_id
_entity_poly.type
_entity_poly.pdbx_seq_one_letter_code
_entity_poly.pdbx_strand_id
1 'polypeptide(L)'
;MKNIKLFLLFTTVNLIISSCDIVDDAKDTLDALDCAELLIKIDEEYDREDKDCSEISSDIDKILKRCSEFIDAEDRAQLEFYRDNCSDD
;
A
#
# COMPACT_ATOMS: atom_id res chain seq x y z
N MET A 1 -49.67 11.73 12.46
CA MET A 1 -48.22 12.03 12.36
C MET A 1 -47.37 10.75 12.38
N LYS A 2 -47.62 9.79 11.46
CA LYS A 2 -46.97 8.46 11.49
C LYS A 2 -45.99 8.22 10.33
N ASN A 3 -45.96 9.15 9.36
CA ASN A 3 -45.22 8.98 8.09
C ASN A 3 -43.92 9.81 8.02
N ILE A 4 -43.61 10.62 9.05
CA ILE A 4 -42.41 11.48 9.08
C ILE A 4 -41.15 10.67 9.47
N LYS A 5 -41.30 9.62 10.28
CA LYS A 5 -40.17 8.79 10.74
C LYS A 5 -39.53 7.97 9.61
N LEU A 6 -40.30 7.60 8.58
CA LEU A 6 -39.78 6.84 7.44
C LEU A 6 -38.95 7.71 6.48
N PHE A 7 -39.26 9.02 6.41
CA PHE A 7 -38.56 9.96 5.55
C PHE A 7 -37.15 10.34 6.09
N LEU A 8 -36.97 10.29 7.41
CA LEU A 8 -35.69 10.55 8.07
C LEU A 8 -34.68 9.40 7.94
N LEU A 9 -35.12 8.17 7.67
CA LEU A 9 -34.22 7.03 7.47
C LEU A 9 -33.62 7.01 6.06
N PHE A 10 -34.35 7.56 5.06
CA PHE A 10 -33.86 7.63 3.69
C PHE A 10 -32.88 8.79 3.45
N THR A 11 -32.88 9.80 4.31
CA THR A 11 -32.01 10.98 4.17
C THR A 11 -30.61 10.78 4.78
N THR A 12 -30.44 9.84 5.73
CA THR A 12 -29.10 9.50 6.27
C THR A 12 -28.30 8.58 5.35
N VAL A 13 -28.95 7.74 4.53
CA VAL A 13 -28.27 6.85 3.58
C VAL A 13 -27.79 7.60 2.34
N ASN A 14 -28.49 8.65 1.91
CA ASN A 14 -28.08 9.48 0.76
C ASN A 14 -26.89 10.41 1.06
N LEU A 15 -26.51 10.59 2.33
CA LEU A 15 -25.34 11.37 2.72
C LEU A 15 -24.02 10.59 2.60
N ILE A 16 -24.08 9.26 2.43
CA ILE A 16 -22.91 8.37 2.23
C ILE A 16 -22.45 8.38 0.77
N ILE A 17 -23.31 8.84 -0.16
CA ILE A 17 -23.03 8.86 -1.60
C ILE A 17 -22.38 10.19 -2.04
N SER A 18 -22.18 11.13 -1.11
CA SER A 18 -21.56 12.45 -1.38
C SER A 18 -20.10 12.54 -0.93
N SER A 19 -19.50 11.43 -0.49
CA SER A 19 -18.19 11.38 0.14
C SER A 19 -17.18 10.58 -0.69
N CYS A 20 -16.94 11.00 -1.94
CA CYS A 20 -15.77 10.54 -2.70
C CYS A 20 -14.48 10.72 -1.89
N ASP A 21 -14.36 11.84 -1.17
CA ASP A 21 -13.20 12.14 -0.33
C ASP A 21 -12.94 11.07 0.75
N ILE A 22 -13.97 10.47 1.35
CA ILE A 22 -13.80 9.40 2.36
C ILE A 22 -13.34 8.09 1.72
N VAL A 23 -13.75 7.84 0.48
CA VAL A 23 -13.34 6.64 -0.27
C VAL A 23 -11.89 6.77 -0.72
N ASP A 24 -11.48 7.96 -1.15
CA ASP A 24 -10.09 8.24 -1.55
C ASP A 24 -9.16 8.19 -0.32
N ASP A 25 -9.51 8.83 0.80
CA ASP A 25 -8.72 8.75 2.05
C ASP A 25 -8.58 7.30 2.56
N ALA A 26 -9.64 6.50 2.46
CA ALA A 26 -9.61 5.09 2.85
C ALA A 26 -8.74 4.26 1.91
N LYS A 27 -8.75 4.57 0.61
CA LYS A 27 -7.91 3.90 -0.38
C LYS A 27 -6.44 4.22 -0.14
N ASP A 28 -6.07 5.50 0.03
CA ASP A 28 -4.68 5.91 0.25
C ASP A 28 -4.12 5.28 1.53
N THR A 29 -4.95 5.15 2.58
CA THR A 29 -4.57 4.42 3.81
C THR A 29 -4.28 2.94 3.54
N LEU A 30 -5.09 2.28 2.71
CA LEU A 30 -4.89 0.88 2.35
C LEU A 30 -3.66 0.71 1.45
N ASP A 31 -3.46 1.59 0.47
CA ASP A 31 -2.29 1.55 -0.40
C ASP A 31 -0.99 1.79 0.39
N ALA A 32 -1.00 2.71 1.37
CA ALA A 32 0.12 2.90 2.29
C ALA A 32 0.41 1.64 3.13
N LEU A 33 -0.63 0.97 3.63
CA LEU A 33 -0.49 -0.27 4.41
C LEU A 33 0.08 -1.41 3.55
N ASP A 34 -0.45 -1.60 2.34
CA ASP A 34 0.06 -2.59 1.38
C ASP A 34 1.53 -2.33 1.06
N CYS A 35 1.92 -1.07 0.91
CA CYS A 35 3.31 -0.69 0.65
C CYS A 35 4.24 -0.97 1.83
N ALA A 36 3.79 -0.71 3.07
CA ALA A 36 4.54 -1.06 4.26
C ALA A 36 4.73 -2.59 4.39
N GLU A 37 3.71 -3.39 4.07
CA GLU A 37 3.82 -4.85 4.05
C GLU A 37 4.84 -5.34 3.02
N LEU A 38 4.86 -4.74 1.82
CA LEU A 38 5.85 -5.08 0.79
C LEU A 38 7.28 -4.71 1.21
N LEU A 39 7.47 -3.58 1.91
CA LEU A 39 8.78 -3.20 2.45
C LEU A 39 9.27 -4.19 3.52
N ILE A 40 8.39 -4.65 4.40
CA ILE A 40 8.74 -5.67 5.40
C ILE A 40 9.08 -6.99 4.71
N LYS A 41 8.27 -7.41 3.73
CA LYS A 41 8.47 -8.67 3.00
C LYS A 41 9.82 -8.70 2.27
N ILE A 42 10.21 -7.61 1.61
CA ILE A 42 11.47 -7.58 0.85
C ILE A 42 12.68 -7.57 1.78
N ASP A 43 12.57 -6.94 2.95
CA ASP A 43 13.59 -6.98 4.01
C ASP A 43 13.81 -8.42 4.51
N GLU A 44 12.71 -9.10 4.85
CA GLU A 44 12.74 -10.51 5.26
C GLU A 44 13.30 -11.42 4.17
N GLU A 45 12.91 -11.22 2.91
CA GLU A 45 13.40 -12.01 1.77
C GLU A 45 14.90 -11.79 1.52
N TYR A 46 15.39 -10.56 1.65
CA TYR A 46 16.81 -10.25 1.48
C TYR A 46 17.70 -10.88 2.57
N ASP A 47 17.16 -11.06 3.78
CA ASP A 47 17.89 -11.66 4.90
C ASP A 47 17.90 -13.20 4.89
N ARG A 48 17.12 -13.84 4.00
CA ARG A 48 17.10 -15.30 3.89
C ARG A 48 18.39 -15.86 3.29
N GLU A 49 18.83 -17.00 3.80
CA GLU A 49 20.00 -17.74 3.28
C GLU A 49 19.77 -18.27 1.86
N ASP A 50 18.51 -18.60 1.52
CA ASP A 50 18.09 -19.19 0.25
C ASP A 50 17.37 -18.19 -0.68
N LYS A 51 17.67 -16.90 -0.52
CA LYS A 51 17.03 -15.84 -1.29
C LYS A 51 17.28 -15.98 -2.79
N ASP A 52 16.26 -15.62 -3.57
CA ASP A 52 16.34 -15.51 -5.03
C ASP A 52 16.50 -14.03 -5.39
N CYS A 53 17.70 -13.64 -5.81
CA CYS A 53 18.02 -12.25 -6.12
C CYS A 53 17.32 -11.74 -7.39
N SER A 54 16.92 -12.64 -8.29
CA SER A 54 16.10 -12.31 -9.45
C SER A 54 14.67 -11.95 -9.04
N GLU A 55 14.09 -12.68 -8.07
CA GLU A 55 12.78 -12.37 -7.49
C GLU A 55 12.83 -11.06 -6.70
N ILE A 56 13.83 -10.90 -5.82
CA ILE A 56 14.05 -9.68 -5.04
C ILE A 56 14.17 -8.45 -5.94
N SER A 57 14.97 -8.52 -7.00
CA SER A 57 15.14 -7.40 -7.94
C SER A 57 13.82 -7.03 -8.64
N SER A 58 13.05 -8.05 -9.05
CA SER A 58 11.72 -7.85 -9.64
C SER A 58 10.74 -7.20 -8.64
N ASP A 59 10.77 -7.62 -7.39
CA ASP A 59 9.87 -7.10 -6.36
C ASP A 59 10.25 -5.68 -5.93
N ILE A 60 11.55 -5.36 -5.86
CA ILE A 60 12.04 -3.98 -5.69
C ILE A 60 11.50 -3.06 -6.80
N ASP A 61 11.57 -3.49 -8.07
CA ASP A 61 11.04 -2.69 -9.18
C ASP A 61 9.53 -2.46 -9.08
N LYS A 62 8.78 -3.44 -8.56
CA LYS A 62 7.33 -3.28 -8.29
C LYS A 62 7.09 -2.29 -7.17
N ILE A 63 7.85 -2.37 -6.07
CA ILE A 63 7.74 -1.46 -4.92
C ILE A 63 8.05 -0.03 -5.36
N LEU A 64 9.17 0.21 -6.04
CA LEU A 64 9.57 1.54 -6.50
C LEU A 64 8.56 2.15 -7.49
N LYS A 65 7.79 1.33 -8.20
CA LYS A 65 6.76 1.77 -9.14
C LYS A 65 5.40 2.01 -8.48
N ARG A 66 4.97 1.14 -7.56
CA ARG A 66 3.65 1.18 -6.92
C ARG A 66 3.62 2.08 -5.69
N CYS A 67 4.71 2.12 -4.93
CA CYS A 67 4.78 2.71 -3.60
C CYS A 67 5.56 4.02 -3.55
N SER A 68 5.93 4.60 -4.70
CA SER A 68 6.81 5.78 -4.76
C SER A 68 6.32 6.99 -3.97
N GLU A 69 5.00 7.11 -3.75
CA GLU A 69 4.39 8.19 -2.98
C GLU A 69 4.30 7.92 -1.47
N PHE A 70 4.52 6.66 -1.06
CA PHE A 70 4.39 6.19 0.33
C PHE A 70 5.73 5.82 0.99
N ILE A 71 6.82 5.74 0.20
CA ILE A 71 8.16 5.43 0.70
C ILE A 71 9.03 6.69 0.72
N ASP A 72 9.93 6.78 1.68
CA ASP A 72 10.83 7.91 1.80
C ASP A 72 12.19 7.69 1.11
N ALA A 73 13.12 8.62 1.30
CA ALA A 73 14.44 8.54 0.71
C ALA A 73 15.32 7.45 1.34
N GLU A 74 15.08 7.10 2.60
CA GLU A 74 15.80 6.02 3.30
C GLU A 74 15.33 4.67 2.77
N ASP A 75 14.01 4.46 2.69
CA ASP A 75 13.42 3.26 2.09
C ASP A 75 13.95 3.03 0.67
N ARG A 76 13.96 4.10 -0.15
CA ARG A 76 14.47 4.03 -1.52
C ARG A 76 15.96 3.66 -1.55
N ALA A 77 16.78 4.26 -0.68
CA ALA A 77 18.20 3.96 -0.61
C ALA A 77 18.45 2.51 -0.18
N GLN A 78 17.63 1.98 0.73
CA GLN A 78 17.72 0.59 1.17
C GLN A 78 17.32 -0.39 0.05
N LEU A 79 16.24 -0.11 -0.67
CA LEU A 79 15.83 -0.90 -1.84
C LEU A 79 16.91 -0.89 -2.94
N GLU A 80 17.52 0.27 -3.21
CA GLU A 80 18.63 0.37 -4.16
C GLU A 80 19.84 -0.42 -3.67
N PHE A 81 20.16 -0.38 -2.37
CA PHE A 81 21.21 -1.20 -1.78
C PHE A 81 20.93 -2.70 -1.93
N TYR A 82 19.70 -3.18 -1.68
CA TYR A 82 19.32 -4.58 -1.86
C TYR A 82 19.49 -5.04 -3.30
N ARG A 83 19.00 -4.25 -4.25
CA ARG A 83 19.15 -4.55 -5.68
C ARG A 83 20.61 -4.62 -6.11
N ASP A 84 21.45 -3.72 -5.60
CA ASP A 84 22.84 -3.61 -6.02
C ASP A 84 23.75 -4.67 -5.35
N ASN A 85 23.30 -5.29 -4.25
CA ASN A 85 24.11 -6.23 -3.45
C ASN A 85 23.52 -7.66 -3.37
N CYS A 86 22.42 -7.93 -4.06
CA CYS A 86 21.91 -9.29 -4.23
C CYS A 86 22.43 -9.88 -5.55
N SER A 87 23.20 -10.98 -5.48
CA SER A 87 23.63 -11.76 -6.64
C SER A 87 23.35 -13.25 -6.39
N ASP A 88 22.87 -13.96 -7.41
CA ASP A 88 22.61 -15.42 -7.40
C ASP A 88 23.88 -16.26 -7.70
N ASP A 89 25.07 -15.66 -7.55
CA ASP A 89 26.38 -16.30 -7.85
C ASP A 89 26.74 -17.47 -6.92
#